data_AF-A0A392UHM7-F1
#
_entry.id   AF-A0A392UHM7-F1
#
_cell.length_a   1.000
_cell.length_b   1.000
_cell.length_c   1.000
_cell.angle_alpha   90.00
_cell.angle_beta   90.00
_cell.angle_gamma   90.00
#
_symmetry.space_group_name_H-M   'P 1'
#
loop_
_entity.id
_entity.type
_entity.pdbx_description
1 polymer ?
#
loop_
_entity_poly.entity_id
_entity_poly.type
_entity_poly.pdbx_seq_one_letter_code
_entity_poly.pdbx_strand_id
1 'polypeptide(L)' 'MKQGVSCGIATVQTMEVTIVETELHSKYYTAGSCGQHCFRIVTNLCVIVIDVSEQ' A
#
# COMPACT_ATOMS: atom_id res chain seq x y z
N MET A 1 20.30 9.51 -5.64
CA MET A 1 19.17 8.55 -5.76
C MET A 1 17.89 9.36 -5.71
N LYS A 2 16.98 9.21 -6.68
CA LYS A 2 15.62 9.79 -6.57
C LYS A 2 14.69 8.70 -6.04
N GLN A 3 13.91 9.04 -5.03
CA GLN A 3 12.94 8.14 -4.42
C GLN A 3 11.54 8.70 -4.67
N GLY A 4 10.65 7.88 -5.23
CA GLY A 4 9.23 8.18 -5.34
C GLY A 4 8.46 7.39 -4.27
N VAL A 5 7.45 8.00 -3.66
CA VAL A 5 6.53 7.33 -2.73
C VAL A 5 5.11 7.61 -3.20
N SER A 6 4.29 6.56 -3.25
CA SER A 6 2.85 6.65 -3.54
C SER A 6 2.10 5.84 -2.47
N CYS A 7 1.06 6.46 -1.90
CA CYS A 7 0.19 5.85 -0.90
C CYS A 7 -1.27 5.94 -1.37
N GLY A 8 -2.06 4.90 -1.12
CA GLY A 8 -3.50 4.89 -1.38
C GLY A 8 -4.25 4.14 -0.29
N ILE A 9 -5.39 4.67 0.12
CA ILE A 9 -6.30 4.05 1.09
C ILE A 9 -7.63 3.81 0.40
N ALA A 10 -8.17 2.60 0.53
CA ALA A 10 -9.51 2.27 0.08
C ALA A 10 -10.29 1.59 1.22
N THR A 11 -11.50 2.09 1.45
CA THR A 11 -12.41 1.59 2.48
C THR A 11 -13.64 1.00 1.79
N VAL A 12 -14.01 -0.22 2.17
CA VAL A 12 -15.21 -0.90 1.68
C VAL A 12 -16.08 -1.28 2.87
N GLN A 13 -17.34 -0.86 2.85
CA GLN A 13 -18.35 -1.29 3.81
C GLN A 13 -19.13 -2.47 3.21
N THR A 14 -19.19 -3.59 3.94
CA THR A 14 -20.00 -4.75 3.55
C THR A 14 -21.43 -4.61 4.07
N MET A 15 -22.34 -5.45 3.57
CA MET A 15 -23.74 -5.49 4.01
C MET A 15 -23.91 -5.89 5.48
N GLU A 16 -22.91 -6.53 6.09
CA GLU A 16 -22.97 -7.08 7.46
C GLU A 16 -22.37 -6.13 8.50
N VAL A 17 -22.29 -4.83 8.18
CA VAL A 17 -21.64 -3.83 9.04
C VAL A 17 -20.18 -4.23 9.34
N THR A 18 -19.47 -4.79 8.36
CA THR A 18 -18.02 -4.96 8.43
C THR A 18 -17.37 -3.88 7.58
N ILE A 19 -16.39 -3.17 8.14
CA ILE A 19 -15.57 -2.19 7.42
C ILE A 19 -14.23 -2.84 7.11
N VAL A 20 -13.86 -2.87 5.84
CA VAL A 20 -12.54 -3.33 5.39
C VAL A 20 -11.75 -2.13 4.91
N GLU A 21 -10.67 -1.81 5.60
CA GLU A 21 -9.71 -0.78 5.19
C GLU A 21 -8.49 -1.44 4.57
N THR A 22 -8.09 -0.96 3.40
CA THR A 22 -6.91 -1.40 2.68
C THR A 22 -5.98 -0.22 2.45
N GLU A 23 -4.75 -0.31 2.92
CA GLU A 23 -3.71 0.71 2.76
C GLU A 23 -2.57 0.15 1.92
N LEU A 24 -2.26 0.83 0.81
CA LEU A 24 -1.23 0.44 -0.14
C LEU A 24 -0.09 1.45 -0.13
N HIS A 25 1.11 1.01 0.22
CA HIS A 25 2.33 1.82 0.25
C HIS A 25 3.36 1.33 -0.78
N SER A 26 3.54 2.09 -1.86
CA SER A 26 4.52 1.80 -2.91
C SER A 26 5.72 2.74 -2.86
N LYS A 27 6.93 2.20 -2.80
CA LYS A 27 8.20 2.93 -2.85
C LYS A 27 8.97 2.56 -4.11
N TYR A 28 9.40 3.57 -4.86
CA TYR A 28 10.16 3.44 -6.10
C TYR A 28 11.60 3.86 -5.87
N TYR A 29 12.54 2.99 -6.20
CA TYR A 29 13.97 3.22 -6.07
C TYR A 29 14.62 3.13 -7.44
N THR A 30 15.38 4.16 -7.81
CA THR A 30 16.31 4.10 -8.94
C THR A 30 17.71 3.84 -8.37
N ALA A 31 18.23 2.63 -8.57
CA ALA A 31 19.59 2.27 -8.20
C ALA A 31 20.46 2.33 -9.46
N GLY A 32 21.53 3.12 -9.42
CA GLY A 32 22.54 3.17 -10.47
C GLY A 32 23.85 2.60 -9.93
N SER A 33 24.41 1.57 -10.56
CA SER A 33 25.77 1.10 -10.30
C SER A 33 26.45 0.70 -11.61
N CYS A 34 27.67 1.18 -11.85
CA CYS A 34 28.53 0.77 -12.97
C CYS A 34 27.85 0.79 -14.36
N GLY A 35 27.04 1.82 -14.65
CA GLY A 35 26.38 1.99 -15.95
C GLY A 35 25.06 1.22 -16.12
N GLN A 36 24.64 0.42 -15.14
CA GLN A 36 23.30 -0.18 -15.12
C GLN A 36 22.33 0.64 -14.26
N HIS A 37 21.16 0.91 -14.83
CA HIS A 37 20.02 1.50 -14.14
C HIS A 37 19.03 0.39 -13.79
N CYS A 38 18.80 0.17 -12.50
CA CYS A 38 17.78 -0.75 -12.01
C CYS A 38 16.64 0.04 -11.36
N PHE A 39 15.41 -0.36 -11.64
CA PHE A 39 14.22 0.13 -10.97
C PHE A 39 13.74 -0.94 -9.97
N ARG A 40 13.61 -0.57 -8.69
CA ARG A 40 13.03 -1.44 -7.66
C ARG A 40 11.73 -0.81 -7.16
N ILE A 41 10.67 -1.60 -7.12
CA ILE A 41 9.37 -1.22 -6.54
C ILE A 41 9.18 -2.08 -5.29
N VAL A 42 8.84 -1.45 -4.16
CA VAL A 42 8.49 -2.14 -2.92
C VAL A 42 7.07 -1.73 -2.55
N THR A 43 6.15 -2.69 -2.53
CA THR A 43 4.75 -2.46 -2.22
C THR A 43 4.39 -3.18 -0.91
N ASN A 44 3.83 -2.44 0.06
CA ASN A 44 3.30 -3.00 1.30
C ASN A 44 1.78 -2.83 1.28
N LEU A 45 1.05 -3.90 1.59
CA LEU A 45 -0.40 -3.91 1.74
C LEU A 45 -0.73 -4.16 3.21
N CYS A 46 -1.46 -3.23 3.83
CA CYS A 46 -2.08 -3.42 5.14
C CYS A 46 -3.59 -3.60 4.93
N VAL A 47 -4.19 -4.61 5.57
CA VAL A 47 -5.63 -4.84 5.54
C VAL A 47 -6.12 -4.86 6.98
N ILE A 48 -7.04 -3.96 7.30
CA ILE A 48 -7.69 -3.86 8.61
C ILE A 48 -9.15 -4.25 8.41
N VAL A 49 -9.61 -5.24 9.16
CA VAL A 49 -11.01 -5.66 9.20
C VAL A 49 -11.58 -5.18 10.53
N ILE A 50 -12.57 -4.29 10.45
CA ILE A 50 -13.28 -3.75 11.60
C ILE A 50 -14.68 -4.35 11.55
N ASP A 51 -14.96 -5.27 12.47
CA ASP A 51 -16.31 -5.76 12.69
C ASP A 51 -17.02 -4.79 13.64
N VAL A 52 -18.05 -4.10 13.15
CA VAL A 52 -18.88 -3.22 14.00
C VAL A 52 -20.22 -3.86 14.35
N SER A 53 -20.39 -5.17 14.14
CA SER A 53 -21.54 -5.94 14.61
C SER A 53 -21.49 -6.26 16.12
N GLU A 54 -20.30 -6.18 16.73
CA GLU A 54 -20.10 -6.40 18.17
C GLU A 54 -20.18 -5.12 19.03
N GLN A 55 -20.55 -3.96 18.45
CA GLN A 55 -20.85 -2.72 19.20
C GLN A 55 -22.33 -2.66 19.62
#